data_AF-A0A9D6N2S6-F1
#
_entry.id   AF-A0A9D6N2S6-F1
#
_cell.length_a   1.000
_cell.length_b   1.000
_cell.length_c   1.000
_cell.angle_alpha   90.00
_cell.angle_beta   90.00
_cell.angle_gamma   90.00
#
_symmetry.space_group_name_H-M   'P 1'
#
loop_
_entity.id
_entity.type
_entity.pdbx_description
1 polymer ?
#
loop_
_entity_poly.entity_id
_entity_poly.type
_entity_poly.pdbx_seq_one_letter_code
_entity_poly.pdbx_strand_id
1 'polypeptide(L)'
;MKPLFPFTLVAALLVGCATPKPPTYQNPSFDTSKVDEITILSVVDARVGKVKQFKWDRAYPKPTAGKLKSKGYKVRLHLDPNLVAGITSESFTNASPEWIRSLGPSDANWIFLWLIRGTSHKVVAVDFSFDMIFWGPKGKAGISAVLFDKQNRNIAWYNEVNTETPAIGGLIGMMLASQVENDAVEAAFHAILSGFPQKAKPK
;
A
#
# COMPACT_ATOMS: atom_id res chain seq x y z
N MET A 1 -3.67 9.63 63.49
CA MET A 1 -3.77 8.26 62.97
C MET A 1 -4.05 8.34 61.47
N LYS A 2 -3.14 7.85 60.63
CA LYS A 2 -3.31 7.55 59.19
C LYS A 2 -3.92 6.13 59.06
N PRO A 3 -4.55 5.71 57.93
CA PRO A 3 -4.10 5.93 56.54
C PRO A 3 -5.20 6.52 55.62
N LEU A 4 -4.98 7.51 54.76
CA LEU A 4 -4.22 7.55 53.49
C LEU A 4 -4.15 6.22 52.71
N PHE A 5 -5.18 5.95 51.91
CA PHE A 5 -5.08 5.09 50.73
C PHE A 5 -4.85 5.95 49.49
N PRO A 6 -3.69 5.85 48.80
CA PRO A 6 -3.59 6.32 47.43
C PRO A 6 -4.14 5.20 46.53
N PHE A 7 -5.30 5.44 45.92
CA PHE A 7 -5.78 4.63 44.80
C PHE A 7 -4.91 4.94 43.59
N THR A 8 -3.77 4.26 43.48
CA THR A 8 -2.88 4.34 42.31
C THR A 8 -3.60 3.66 41.14
N LEU A 9 -4.23 4.47 40.29
CA LEU A 9 -4.83 4.07 39.02
C LEU A 9 -3.69 3.62 38.08
N VAL A 10 -3.37 2.33 38.08
CA VAL A 10 -2.46 1.72 37.10
C VAL A 10 -3.21 1.64 35.76
N ALA A 11 -3.14 2.71 34.98
CA ALA A 11 -3.56 2.71 33.58
C ALA A 11 -2.58 1.84 32.79
N ALA A 12 -2.91 0.55 32.66
CA ALA A 12 -2.21 -0.38 31.79
C ALA A 12 -2.36 0.10 30.34
N LEU A 13 -1.33 0.82 29.86
CA LEU A 13 -1.09 1.13 28.46
C LEU A 13 -0.91 -0.19 27.69
N LEU A 14 -2.01 -0.80 27.27
CA LEU A 14 -2.03 -1.79 26.20
C LEU A 14 -1.72 -1.07 24.89
N VAL A 15 -0.47 -0.63 24.72
CA VAL A 15 0.07 -0.28 23.41
C VAL A 15 0.20 -1.59 22.67
N GLY A 16 -0.89 -2.01 22.03
CA GLY A 16 -0.85 -3.11 21.08
C GLY A 16 0.18 -2.74 20.02
N CYS A 17 1.36 -3.35 20.08
CA CYS A 17 2.26 -3.39 18.94
C CYS A 17 1.52 -4.11 17.83
N ALA A 18 0.83 -3.34 16.97
CA ALA A 18 0.27 -3.83 15.74
C ALA A 18 1.45 -4.35 14.92
N THR A 19 1.67 -5.67 15.00
CA THR A 19 2.79 -6.31 14.30
C THR A 19 2.49 -6.18 12.80
N PRO A 20 3.40 -5.60 12.00
CA PRO A 20 3.17 -5.46 10.57
C PRO A 20 2.88 -6.83 9.96
N LYS A 21 1.81 -6.92 9.17
CA LYS A 21 1.51 -8.14 8.43
C LYS A 21 2.69 -8.45 7.49
N PRO A 22 3.19 -9.70 7.44
CA PRO A 22 4.25 -10.06 6.51
C PRO A 22 3.79 -9.82 5.07
N PRO A 23 4.73 -9.52 4.15
CA PRO A 23 4.39 -9.34 2.75
C PRO A 23 3.87 -10.65 2.14
N THR A 24 3.12 -10.53 1.06
CA THR A 24 2.65 -11.69 0.29
C THR A 24 3.81 -12.57 -0.17
N TYR A 25 4.94 -11.97 -0.56
CA TYR A 25 6.15 -12.69 -0.90
C TYR A 25 7.39 -11.83 -0.61
N GLN A 26 8.44 -12.48 -0.11
CA GLN A 26 9.76 -11.89 0.02
C GLN A 26 10.78 -12.96 -0.35
N ASN A 27 11.70 -12.61 -1.24
CA ASN A 27 12.77 -13.52 -1.62
C ASN A 27 13.68 -13.79 -0.39
N PRO A 28 13.97 -15.05 -0.03
CA PRO A 28 14.83 -15.37 1.11
C PRO A 28 16.24 -14.76 1.02
N SER A 29 16.72 -14.52 -0.21
CA SER A 29 18.01 -13.88 -0.46
C SER A 29 17.95 -12.35 -0.49
N PHE A 30 16.77 -11.75 -0.25
CA PHE A 30 16.61 -10.30 -0.22
C PHE A 30 17.29 -9.71 1.01
N ASP A 31 18.42 -9.03 0.77
CA ASP A 31 19.17 -8.30 1.76
C ASP A 31 18.97 -6.79 1.56
N THR A 32 18.25 -6.16 2.48
CA THR A 32 17.93 -4.74 2.39
C THR A 32 19.15 -3.83 2.48
N SER A 33 20.26 -4.31 3.07
CA SER A 33 21.51 -3.53 3.16
C SER A 33 22.16 -3.32 1.78
N LYS A 34 21.91 -4.25 0.83
CA LYS A 34 22.45 -4.21 -0.54
C LYS A 34 21.66 -3.33 -1.49
N VAL A 35 20.51 -2.80 -1.06
CA VAL A 35 19.70 -1.89 -1.88
C VAL A 35 20.37 -0.52 -1.93
N ASP A 36 20.94 -0.14 -3.07
CA ASP A 36 21.63 1.13 -3.28
C ASP A 36 20.63 2.31 -3.34
N GLU A 37 19.77 2.32 -4.36
CA GLU A 37 18.74 3.31 -4.63
C GLU A 37 17.51 2.65 -5.27
N ILE A 38 16.32 2.93 -4.71
CA ILE A 38 15.06 2.46 -5.26
C ILE A 38 14.54 3.48 -6.27
N THR A 39 14.30 3.03 -7.50
CA THR A 39 13.62 3.83 -8.53
C THR A 39 12.13 3.54 -8.49
N ILE A 40 11.31 4.54 -8.17
CA ILE A 40 9.84 4.41 -8.23
C ILE A 40 9.38 4.84 -9.62
N LEU A 41 8.67 3.95 -10.31
CA LEU A 41 8.04 4.23 -11.59
C LEU A 41 6.61 4.78 -11.44
N SER A 42 6.02 5.20 -12.55
CA SER A 42 4.59 5.53 -12.64
C SER A 42 3.70 4.37 -12.16
N VAL A 43 2.53 4.70 -11.64
CA VAL A 43 1.56 3.73 -11.12
C VAL A 43 0.84 3.04 -12.28
N VAL A 44 0.79 1.71 -12.24
CA VAL A 44 0.02 0.92 -13.20
C VAL A 44 -1.45 0.89 -12.78
N ASP A 45 -2.32 1.50 -13.58
CA ASP A 45 -3.76 1.37 -13.42
C ASP A 45 -4.28 0.17 -14.25
N ALA A 46 -4.39 -0.98 -13.59
CA ALA A 46 -4.90 -2.24 -14.14
C ALA A 46 -6.37 -2.49 -13.79
N ARG A 47 -7.11 -1.46 -13.33
CA ARG A 47 -8.54 -1.61 -13.05
C ARG A 47 -9.32 -1.87 -14.34
N VAL A 48 -10.25 -2.80 -14.28
CA VAL A 48 -11.20 -3.06 -15.37
C VAL A 48 -12.17 -1.87 -15.48
N GLY A 49 -12.41 -1.40 -16.71
CA GLY A 49 -13.40 -0.35 -17.01
C GLY A 49 -13.05 1.08 -16.60
N LYS A 50 -12.10 1.30 -15.67
CA LYS A 50 -11.55 2.61 -15.26
C LYS A 50 -12.59 3.74 -15.10
N VAL A 51 -13.76 3.42 -14.55
CA VAL A 51 -14.95 4.30 -14.48
C VAL A 51 -14.63 5.66 -13.87
N LYS A 52 -13.83 5.68 -12.79
CA LYS A 52 -13.32 6.89 -12.17
C LYS A 52 -11.86 7.11 -12.58
N GLN A 53 -11.58 8.28 -13.15
CA GLN A 53 -10.20 8.69 -13.46
C GLN A 53 -9.50 9.17 -12.19
N PHE A 54 -8.47 8.43 -11.78
CA PHE A 54 -7.60 8.82 -10.67
C PHE A 54 -6.27 9.31 -11.21
N LYS A 55 -5.75 10.39 -10.62
CA LYS A 55 -4.41 10.92 -10.94
C LYS A 55 -3.37 10.25 -10.06
N TRP A 56 -3.17 8.94 -10.25
CA TRP A 56 -2.31 8.10 -9.41
C TRP A 56 -0.90 8.67 -9.22
N ASP A 57 -0.27 9.09 -10.33
CA ASP A 57 1.10 9.62 -10.33
C ASP A 57 1.24 10.96 -9.61
N ARG A 58 0.14 11.69 -9.38
CA ARG A 58 0.16 12.90 -8.57
C ARG A 58 0.05 12.60 -7.07
N ALA A 59 -0.63 11.51 -6.71
CA ALA A 59 -0.99 11.22 -5.34
C ALA A 59 0.03 10.34 -4.61
N TYR A 60 0.61 9.33 -5.27
CA TYR A 60 1.27 8.23 -4.54
C TYR A 60 2.79 8.12 -4.65
N PRO A 61 3.45 8.41 -5.80
CA PRO A 61 4.89 8.24 -5.89
C PRO A 61 5.68 9.10 -4.89
N LYS A 62 5.28 10.35 -4.69
CA LYS A 62 5.98 11.26 -3.74
C LYS A 62 5.82 10.83 -2.28
N PRO A 63 4.62 10.51 -1.75
CA PRO A 63 4.49 9.93 -0.42
C PRO A 63 5.23 8.59 -0.26
N THR A 64 5.22 7.74 -1.29
CA THR A 64 5.99 6.49 -1.31
C THR A 64 7.47 6.76 -1.12
N ALA A 65 8.04 7.70 -1.88
CA ALA A 65 9.43 8.10 -1.73
C ALA A 65 9.73 8.64 -0.33
N GLY A 66 8.85 9.48 0.24
CA GLY A 66 8.99 9.97 1.61
C GLY A 66 9.03 8.83 2.63
N LYS A 67 8.13 7.85 2.50
CA LYS A 67 8.08 6.69 3.42
C LYS A 67 9.31 5.79 3.26
N LEU A 68 9.73 5.47 2.04
CA LEU A 68 10.95 4.68 1.79
C LEU A 68 12.21 5.39 2.29
N LYS A 69 12.31 6.71 2.13
CA LYS A 69 13.40 7.51 2.70
C LYS A 69 13.41 7.43 4.23
N SER A 70 12.24 7.52 4.88
CA SER A 70 12.14 7.34 6.34
C SER A 70 12.57 5.94 6.81
N LYS A 71 12.53 4.94 5.92
CA LYS A 71 13.04 3.59 6.15
C LYS A 71 14.53 3.41 5.83
N GLY A 72 15.23 4.49 5.50
CA GLY A 72 16.69 4.50 5.26
C GLY A 72 17.12 4.28 3.81
N TYR A 73 16.19 4.16 2.85
CA TYR A 73 16.53 3.95 1.45
C TYR A 73 16.84 5.27 0.73
N LYS A 74 17.78 5.23 -0.23
CA LYS A 74 17.85 6.26 -1.27
C LYS A 74 16.75 5.99 -2.28
N VAL A 75 16.12 7.05 -2.77
CA VAL A 75 14.96 6.92 -3.65
C VAL A 75 14.98 8.02 -4.70
N ARG A 76 14.77 7.62 -5.96
CA ARG A 76 14.49 8.52 -7.08
C ARG A 76 13.13 8.21 -7.69
N LEU A 77 12.51 9.24 -8.25
CA LEU A 77 11.25 9.12 -8.98
C LEU A 77 11.54 9.15 -10.48
N HIS A 78 10.96 8.23 -11.23
CA HIS A 78 11.04 8.19 -12.68
C HIS A 78 9.63 7.95 -13.25
N LEU A 79 8.83 9.02 -13.30
CA LEU A 79 7.39 8.98 -13.57
C LEU A 79 7.10 9.19 -15.06
N ASP A 80 7.61 8.30 -15.90
CA ASP A 80 7.25 8.23 -17.31
C ASP A 80 6.13 7.18 -17.51
N PRO A 81 4.91 7.60 -17.86
CA PRO A 81 3.81 6.68 -18.13
C PRO A 81 4.10 5.66 -19.23
N ASN A 82 5.00 5.96 -20.18
CA ASN A 82 5.34 5.06 -21.27
C ASN A 82 6.11 3.82 -20.80
N LEU A 83 6.87 3.93 -19.71
CA LEU A 83 7.64 2.80 -19.15
C LEU A 83 6.75 1.77 -18.47
N VAL A 84 5.50 2.14 -18.17
CA VAL A 84 4.52 1.28 -17.53
C VAL A 84 3.32 1.01 -18.44
N ALA A 85 3.31 1.59 -19.64
CA ALA A 85 2.32 1.35 -20.67
C ALA A 85 2.44 -0.12 -21.13
N GLY A 86 1.39 -0.90 -20.92
CA GLY A 86 1.35 -2.31 -21.28
C GLY A 86 1.71 -3.29 -20.15
N ILE A 87 2.09 -2.79 -18.96
CA ILE A 87 2.18 -3.66 -17.78
C ILE A 87 0.75 -4.03 -17.33
N THR A 88 0.50 -5.33 -17.19
CA THR A 88 -0.78 -5.87 -16.72
C THR A 88 -0.60 -6.60 -15.39
N SER A 89 -1.70 -6.99 -14.74
CA SER A 89 -1.63 -7.84 -13.56
C SER A 89 -0.89 -9.16 -13.82
N GLU A 90 -1.03 -9.72 -15.02
CA GLU A 90 -0.37 -10.97 -15.44
C GLU A 90 1.14 -10.81 -15.62
N SER A 91 1.61 -9.61 -15.98
CA SER A 91 3.05 -9.31 -16.11
C SER A 91 3.81 -9.57 -14.81
N PHE A 92 3.16 -9.42 -13.65
CA PHE A 92 3.77 -9.69 -12.35
C PHE A 92 3.82 -11.17 -12.02
N THR A 93 2.75 -11.91 -12.35
CA THR A 93 2.68 -13.36 -12.10
C THR A 93 3.61 -14.14 -13.02
N ASN A 94 3.81 -13.65 -14.25
CA ASN A 94 4.64 -14.28 -15.27
C ASN A 94 5.93 -13.49 -15.54
N ALA A 95 6.45 -12.78 -14.53
CA ALA A 95 7.62 -11.92 -14.67
C ALA A 95 8.87 -12.74 -15.07
N SER A 96 9.26 -12.68 -16.35
CA SER A 96 10.47 -13.35 -16.83
C SER A 96 11.72 -12.56 -16.42
N PRO A 97 12.88 -13.23 -16.25
CA PRO A 97 14.15 -12.55 -15.97
C PRO A 97 14.51 -11.46 -16.98
N GLU A 98 14.20 -11.67 -18.26
CA GLU A 98 14.44 -10.73 -19.36
C GLU A 98 13.52 -9.52 -19.24
N TRP A 99 12.24 -9.74 -18.94
CA TRP A 99 11.29 -8.66 -18.71
C TRP A 99 11.71 -7.81 -17.51
N ILE A 100 12.06 -8.43 -16.38
CA ILE A 100 12.54 -7.72 -15.19
C ILE A 100 13.74 -6.83 -15.52
N ARG A 101 14.71 -7.35 -16.28
CA ARG A 101 15.90 -6.59 -16.68
C ARG A 101 15.57 -5.38 -17.57
N SER A 102 14.50 -5.46 -18.34
CA SER A 102 14.04 -4.38 -19.22
C SER A 102 13.29 -3.25 -18.51
N LEU A 103 12.85 -3.45 -17.25
CA LEU A 103 12.03 -2.48 -16.53
C LEU A 103 12.77 -1.19 -16.19
N GLY A 104 12.12 -0.06 -16.45
CA GLY A 104 12.61 1.26 -16.05
C GLY A 104 13.93 1.66 -16.70
N PRO A 105 14.60 2.70 -16.16
CA PRO A 105 15.89 3.16 -16.67
C PRO A 105 16.98 2.09 -16.65
N SER A 106 17.88 2.10 -17.62
CA SER A 106 18.96 1.11 -17.78
C SER A 106 19.99 1.13 -16.64
N ASP A 107 20.15 2.28 -15.98
CA ASP A 107 21.04 2.49 -14.83
C ASP A 107 20.39 2.12 -13.49
N ALA A 108 19.08 1.81 -13.46
CA ALA A 108 18.38 1.40 -12.26
C ALA A 108 18.60 -0.09 -11.97
N ASN A 109 18.99 -0.43 -10.73
CA ASN A 109 19.06 -1.82 -10.26
C ASN A 109 17.78 -2.24 -9.52
N TRP A 110 17.17 -1.34 -8.76
CA TRP A 110 15.98 -1.63 -7.97
C TRP A 110 14.78 -0.84 -8.47
N ILE A 111 13.74 -1.55 -8.91
CA ILE A 111 12.52 -0.95 -9.46
C ILE A 111 11.37 -1.20 -8.50
N PHE A 112 10.72 -0.14 -8.05
CA PHE A 112 9.50 -0.20 -7.27
C PHE A 112 8.31 0.21 -8.14
N LEU A 113 7.28 -0.65 -8.16
CA LEU A 113 6.10 -0.45 -8.99
C LEU A 113 4.82 -0.66 -8.18
N TRP A 114 3.86 0.25 -8.39
CA TRP A 114 2.50 0.15 -7.86
C TRP A 114 1.56 -0.41 -8.92
N LEU A 115 0.64 -1.27 -8.51
CA LEU A 115 -0.43 -1.82 -9.35
C LEU A 115 -1.79 -1.62 -8.68
N ILE A 116 -2.67 -0.87 -9.33
CA ILE A 116 -4.07 -0.70 -8.90
C ILE A 116 -4.92 -1.71 -9.64
N ARG A 117 -5.54 -2.64 -8.91
CA ARG A 117 -6.31 -3.75 -9.51
C ARG A 117 -7.80 -3.53 -9.45
N GLY A 118 -8.27 -2.83 -8.42
CA GLY A 118 -9.68 -2.52 -8.27
C GLY A 118 -9.90 -1.40 -7.28
N THR A 119 -10.85 -0.53 -7.58
CA THR A 119 -11.45 0.37 -6.60
C THR A 119 -12.96 0.33 -6.80
N SER A 120 -13.71 0.31 -5.71
CA SER A 120 -15.17 0.37 -5.77
C SER A 120 -15.71 0.93 -4.47
N HIS A 121 -16.96 1.39 -4.50
CA HIS A 121 -17.74 1.57 -3.30
C HIS A 121 -19.07 0.84 -3.48
N LYS A 122 -19.63 0.34 -2.38
CA LYS A 122 -20.96 -0.27 -2.35
C LYS A 122 -21.75 0.27 -1.18
N VAL A 123 -23.05 0.48 -1.36
CA VAL A 123 -23.95 0.79 -0.25
C VAL A 123 -24.29 -0.53 0.45
N VAL A 124 -24.11 -0.57 1.76
CA VAL A 124 -24.43 -1.73 2.61
C VAL A 124 -25.35 -1.31 3.74
N ALA A 125 -26.16 -2.26 4.22
CA ALA A 125 -26.86 -2.12 5.49
C ALA A 125 -25.83 -2.04 6.62
N VAL A 126 -25.99 -1.04 7.47
CA VAL A 126 -25.24 -0.82 8.70
C VAL A 126 -26.16 -1.26 9.82
N ASP A 127 -25.82 -2.40 10.42
CA ASP A 127 -26.59 -2.94 11.53
C ASP A 127 -26.21 -2.17 12.80
N PHE A 128 -27.10 -1.29 13.24
CA PHE A 128 -27.03 -0.70 14.57
C PHE A 128 -28.00 -1.48 15.45
N SER A 129 -27.58 -1.80 16.67
CA SER A 129 -28.26 -2.67 17.65
C SER A 129 -29.67 -2.22 18.12
N PHE A 130 -30.35 -1.36 17.37
CA PHE A 130 -31.68 -0.81 17.63
C PHE A 130 -32.45 -0.80 16.31
N ASP A 131 -33.36 -1.76 16.06
CA ASP A 131 -34.48 -1.84 15.06
C ASP A 131 -34.55 -0.90 13.82
N MET A 132 -33.44 -0.32 13.39
CA MET A 132 -33.30 0.70 12.37
C MET A 132 -32.11 0.32 11.49
N ILE A 133 -32.43 -0.19 10.31
CA ILE A 133 -31.44 -0.48 9.27
C ILE A 133 -31.04 0.85 8.63
N PHE A 134 -29.81 1.29 8.88
CA PHE A 134 -29.22 2.41 8.16
C PHE A 134 -28.47 1.91 6.92
N TRP A 135 -28.48 2.69 5.84
CA TRP A 135 -27.71 2.39 4.64
C TRP A 135 -26.52 3.34 4.56
N GLY A 136 -25.37 2.83 4.16
CA GLY A 136 -24.14 3.61 4.10
C GLY A 136 -23.14 3.09 3.07
N PRO A 137 -22.36 3.95 2.40
CA PRO A 137 -21.35 3.48 1.48
C PRO A 137 -20.14 2.92 2.24
N LYS A 138 -19.54 1.91 1.63
CA LYS A 138 -18.31 1.25 2.04
C LYS A 138 -17.37 1.20 0.84
N GLY A 139 -16.18 1.75 1.00
CA GLY A 139 -15.12 1.71 -0.02
C GLY A 139 -14.37 0.39 0.01
N LYS A 140 -13.84 -0.01 -1.15
CA LYS A 140 -12.91 -1.11 -1.32
C LYS A 140 -11.79 -0.71 -2.26
N ALA A 141 -10.57 -1.12 -1.94
CA ALA A 141 -9.43 -0.97 -2.83
C ALA A 141 -8.57 -2.25 -2.82
N GLY A 142 -8.16 -2.69 -4.00
CA GLY A 142 -7.19 -3.76 -4.20
C GLY A 142 -5.93 -3.20 -4.85
N ILE A 143 -4.84 -3.18 -4.11
CA ILE A 143 -3.55 -2.61 -4.53
C ILE A 143 -2.46 -3.64 -4.31
N SER A 144 -1.50 -3.68 -5.22
CA SER A 144 -0.25 -4.41 -5.05
C SER A 144 0.95 -3.49 -5.23
N ALA A 145 2.07 -3.87 -4.63
CA ALA A 145 3.37 -3.25 -4.87
C ALA A 145 4.46 -4.31 -5.00
N VAL A 146 5.43 -4.02 -5.85
CA VAL A 146 6.51 -4.95 -6.16
C VAL A 146 7.84 -4.21 -6.16
N LEU A 147 8.85 -4.83 -5.57
CA LEU A 147 10.24 -4.45 -5.69
C LEU A 147 10.96 -5.51 -6.53
N PHE A 148 11.49 -5.09 -7.66
CA PHE A 148 12.34 -5.93 -8.52
C PHE A 148 13.82 -5.65 -8.27
N ASP A 149 14.60 -6.71 -8.30
CA ASP A 149 16.06 -6.67 -8.38
C ASP A 149 16.46 -7.02 -9.82
N LYS A 150 16.90 -6.02 -10.59
CA LYS A 150 17.31 -6.19 -11.98
C LYS A 150 18.64 -6.91 -12.13
N GLN A 151 19.52 -6.84 -11.13
CA GLN A 151 20.81 -7.50 -11.15
C GLN A 151 20.63 -9.01 -10.99
N ASN A 152 19.81 -9.42 -10.03
CA ASN A 152 19.49 -10.83 -9.78
C ASN A 152 18.28 -11.33 -10.59
N ARG A 153 17.65 -10.45 -11.39
CA ARG A 153 16.54 -10.72 -12.30
C ARG A 153 15.37 -11.41 -11.61
N ASN A 154 15.00 -10.95 -10.42
CA ASN A 154 13.95 -11.55 -9.62
C ASN A 154 13.07 -10.49 -8.94
N ILE A 155 11.96 -10.97 -8.39
CA ILE A 155 11.15 -10.20 -7.43
C ILE A 155 11.85 -10.33 -6.08
N ALA A 156 12.23 -9.20 -5.49
CA ALA A 156 12.82 -9.17 -4.16
C ALA A 156 11.73 -9.14 -3.08
N TRP A 157 10.64 -8.39 -3.34
CA TRP A 157 9.53 -8.21 -2.43
C TRP A 157 8.24 -7.94 -3.20
N TYR A 158 7.14 -8.55 -2.76
CA TYR A 158 5.80 -8.37 -3.32
C TYR A 158 4.80 -8.31 -2.17
N ASN A 159 3.92 -7.32 -2.20
CA ASN A 159 2.84 -7.26 -1.25
C ASN A 159 1.53 -6.86 -1.92
N GLU A 160 0.47 -7.46 -1.44
CA GLU A 160 -0.88 -7.32 -1.96
C GLU A 160 -1.84 -7.07 -0.80
N VAL A 161 -2.62 -6.00 -0.92
CA VAL A 161 -3.58 -5.63 0.11
C VAL A 161 -4.92 -5.33 -0.53
N ASN A 162 -5.96 -5.92 0.06
CA ASN A 162 -7.35 -5.52 -0.14
C ASN A 162 -7.82 -4.84 1.13
N THR A 163 -8.24 -3.59 1.04
CA THR A 163 -8.80 -2.82 2.14
C THR A 163 -10.28 -2.60 1.92
N GLU A 164 -11.01 -2.48 3.02
CA GLU A 164 -12.38 -2.01 3.01
C GLU A 164 -12.56 -0.99 4.13
N THR A 165 -13.30 0.09 3.89
CA THR A 165 -13.64 1.04 4.96
C THR A 165 -14.79 0.49 5.81
N PRO A 166 -14.96 0.98 7.05
CA PRO A 166 -16.25 0.87 7.71
C PRO A 166 -17.34 1.56 6.86
N ALA A 167 -18.57 1.06 6.98
CA ALA A 167 -19.73 1.71 6.36
C ALA A 167 -20.18 2.89 7.22
N ILE A 168 -20.43 4.03 6.58
CA ILE A 168 -20.92 5.25 7.26
C ILE A 168 -22.40 5.41 6.93
N GLY A 169 -23.29 5.26 7.91
CA GLY A 169 -24.74 5.29 7.68
C GLY A 169 -25.32 6.68 7.44
N GLY A 170 -26.53 6.72 6.88
CA GLY A 170 -27.36 7.93 6.76
C GLY A 170 -27.00 8.85 5.58
N LEU A 171 -27.67 10.00 5.48
CA LEU A 171 -27.48 10.95 4.38
C LEU A 171 -26.05 11.50 4.31
N ILE A 172 -25.41 11.73 5.47
CA ILE A 172 -23.99 12.12 5.54
C ILE A 172 -23.11 11.03 4.94
N GLY A 173 -23.38 9.76 5.26
CA GLY A 173 -22.73 8.61 4.65
C GLY A 173 -22.82 8.65 3.13
N MET A 174 -24.03 8.81 2.59
CA MET A 174 -24.27 8.86 1.14
C MET A 174 -23.54 10.03 0.45
N MET A 175 -23.45 11.19 1.09
CA MET A 175 -22.67 12.33 0.56
C MET A 175 -21.16 12.05 0.50
N LEU A 176 -20.66 11.13 1.34
CA LEU A 176 -19.24 10.77 1.44
C LEU A 176 -18.87 9.52 0.61
N ALA A 177 -19.74 9.02 -0.26
CA ALA A 177 -19.49 7.79 -1.03
C ALA A 177 -18.19 7.82 -1.86
N SER A 178 -17.82 8.97 -2.42
CA SER A 178 -16.54 9.13 -3.12
C SER A 178 -15.33 9.21 -2.19
N GLN A 179 -15.53 9.67 -0.96
CA GLN A 179 -14.48 9.79 0.05
C GLN A 179 -14.10 8.41 0.58
N VAL A 180 -15.07 7.54 0.88
CA VAL A 180 -14.78 6.20 1.40
C VAL A 180 -13.98 5.34 0.42
N GLU A 181 -14.14 5.54 -0.89
CA GLU A 181 -13.29 4.91 -1.90
C GLU A 181 -11.84 5.42 -1.83
N ASN A 182 -11.65 6.74 -1.72
CA ASN A 182 -10.32 7.35 -1.59
C ASN A 182 -9.64 6.90 -0.28
N ASP A 183 -10.38 6.81 0.81
CA ASP A 183 -9.91 6.35 2.11
C ASP A 183 -9.48 4.88 2.05
N ALA A 184 -10.25 4.02 1.36
CA ALA A 184 -9.86 2.62 1.14
C ALA A 184 -8.52 2.54 0.40
N VAL A 185 -8.37 3.32 -0.66
CA VAL A 185 -7.14 3.39 -1.44
C VAL A 185 -5.96 3.84 -0.56
N GLU A 186 -6.11 4.94 0.17
CA GLU A 186 -5.06 5.46 1.06
C GLU A 186 -4.68 4.45 2.14
N ALA A 187 -5.66 3.78 2.75
CA ALA A 187 -5.42 2.71 3.71
C ALA A 187 -4.62 1.55 3.11
N ALA A 188 -4.89 1.16 1.86
CA ALA A 188 -4.14 0.11 1.17
C ALA A 188 -2.69 0.51 0.91
N PHE A 189 -2.45 1.74 0.42
CA PHE A 189 -1.09 2.27 0.25
C PHE A 189 -0.31 2.29 1.57
N HIS A 190 -0.95 2.78 2.64
CA HIS A 190 -0.31 2.84 3.95
C HIS A 190 0.00 1.44 4.50
N ALA A 191 -0.93 0.48 4.37
CA ALA A 191 -0.73 -0.90 4.80
C ALA A 191 0.42 -1.59 4.05
N ILE A 192 0.55 -1.36 2.74
CA ILE A 192 1.65 -1.91 1.94
C ILE A 192 3.00 -1.33 2.41
N LEU A 193 3.08 -0.01 2.57
CA LEU A 193 4.33 0.66 2.93
C LEU A 193 4.72 0.47 4.39
N SER A 194 3.77 0.25 5.30
CA SER A 194 4.09 -0.07 6.70
C SER A 194 4.85 -1.40 6.79
N GLY A 195 4.40 -2.41 6.01
CA GLY A 195 5.02 -3.73 5.90
C GLY A 195 6.30 -3.81 5.06
N PHE A 196 6.70 -2.75 4.37
CA PHE A 196 7.98 -2.73 3.65
C PHE A 196 9.15 -2.75 4.65
N PRO A 197 10.19 -3.58 4.44
CA PRO A 197 11.24 -3.76 5.45
C PRO A 197 12.11 -2.51 5.62
N GLN A 198 12.63 -2.30 6.81
CA GLN A 198 13.62 -1.25 7.08
C GLN A 198 14.94 -1.57 6.37
N LYS A 199 15.66 -0.56 5.90
CA LYS A 199 17.02 -0.75 5.38
C LYS A 199 17.94 -1.17 6.53
N ALA A 200 18.55 -2.34 6.41
CA ALA A 200 19.57 -2.79 7.35
C ALA A 200 20.84 -1.95 7.19
N LYS A 201 21.57 -1.75 8.30
CA LYS A 201 22.91 -1.18 8.22
C LYS A 201 23.83 -2.18 7.49
N PRO A 202 24.80 -1.70 6.69
CA PRO A 202 25.84 -2.58 6.15
C PRO A 202 26.52 -3.31 7.32
N LYS A 203 26.69 -4.63 7.19
CA LYS A 203 27.53 -5.41 8.09
C LYS A 203 28.98 -5.28 7.69
#